data_AF-A0A381V6D9-F1
#
_entry.id   AF-A0A381V6D9-F1
#
_cell.length_a   1.000
_cell.length_b   1.000
_cell.length_c   1.000
_cell.angle_alpha   90.00
_cell.angle_beta   90.00
_cell.angle_gamma   90.00
#
_symmetry.space_group_name_H-M   'P 1'
#
loop_
_entity.id
_entity.type
_entity.pdbx_description
1 polymer ?
#
loop_
_entity_poly.entity_id
_entity_poly.type
_entity_poly.pdbx_seq_one_letter_code
_entity_poly.pdbx_strand_id
1 'polypeptide(L)' 'MPNIIIGIINLMKIATWNVNSLNVRFPHVQEWMEANTPDILALQEIKQINEAFPASEFQKLG' A
#
# COMPACT_ATOMS: atom_id res chain seq x y z
N MET A 1 40.62 -2.79 -13.17
CA MET A 1 39.45 -3.58 -12.73
C MET A 1 38.27 -2.63 -12.70
N PRO A 2 37.18 -2.83 -13.45
CA PRO A 2 36.09 -1.87 -13.45
C PRO A 2 35.30 -2.04 -12.14
N ASN A 3 35.16 -0.94 -11.40
CA ASN A 3 34.25 -0.84 -10.28
C ASN A 3 32.82 -0.92 -10.83
N ILE A 4 32.18 -2.08 -10.71
CA ILE A 4 30.74 -2.21 -10.90
C ILE A 4 30.10 -1.50 -9.71
N ILE A 5 29.62 -0.27 -9.95
CA ILE A 5 28.60 0.34 -9.10
C ILE A 5 27.37 -0.56 -9.25
N ILE A 6 27.17 -1.48 -8.29
CA ILE A 6 25.86 -2.10 -8.10
C ILE A 6 24.96 -0.95 -7.63
N GLY A 7 24.36 -0.25 -8.59
CA GLY A 7 23.30 0.70 -8.30
C GLY A 7 22.25 -0.03 -7.48
N ILE A 8 21.83 0.56 -6.37
CA ILE A 8 20.82 0.04 -5.46
C ILE A 8 19.61 -0.40 -6.29
N ILE A 9 19.45 -1.71 -6.49
CA ILE A 9 18.21 -2.26 -7.02
C ILE A 9 17.21 -2.20 -5.85
N ASN A 10 16.31 -1.22 -5.88
CA ASN A 10 15.14 -1.28 -5.00
C ASN A 10 14.30 -2.48 -5.46
N LEU A 11 14.27 -3.53 -4.63
CA LEU A 11 13.41 -4.68 -4.86
C LEU A 11 11.95 -4.22 -4.68
N MET A 12 11.15 -4.35 -5.75
CA MET A 12 9.74 -3.99 -5.73
C MET A 12 8.96 -4.86 -4.73
N LYS A 13 8.24 -4.23 -3.81
CA LYS A 13 7.39 -4.84 -2.80
C LYS A 13 5.93 -4.76 -3.22
N ILE A 14 5.32 -5.91 -3.48
CA ILE A 14 3.89 -6.03 -3.75
C ILE A 14 3.22 -6.72 -2.56
N ALA A 15 2.11 -6.17 -2.11
CA ALA A 15 1.27 -6.75 -1.07
C ALA A 15 -0.19 -6.87 -1.53
N THR A 16 -0.89 -7.86 -0.98
CA THR A 16 -2.33 -8.03 -1.17
C THR A 16 -3.00 -8.28 0.17
N TRP A 17 -4.17 -7.66 0.39
CA TRP A 17 -4.91 -7.80 1.64
C TRP A 17 -6.42 -7.80 1.41
N ASN A 18 -7.07 -8.90 1.79
CA ASN A 18 -8.50 -8.95 2.02
C ASN A 18 -8.81 -8.26 3.37
N VAL A 19 -9.35 -7.04 3.30
CA VAL A 19 -9.60 -6.21 4.50
C VAL A 19 -10.96 -6.50 5.14
N ASN A 20 -11.85 -7.23 4.46
CA ASN A 20 -13.19 -7.56 4.94
C ASN A 20 -13.93 -6.32 5.52
N SER A 21 -14.16 -5.30 4.71
CA SER A 21 -14.64 -3.94 5.04
C SER A 21 -13.54 -2.94 5.38
N LEU A 22 -13.12 -2.17 4.37
CA LEU A 22 -12.11 -1.14 4.49
C LEU A 22 -12.50 -0.06 5.50
N ASN A 23 -13.77 0.34 5.57
CA ASN A 23 -14.22 1.38 6.52
C ASN A 23 -13.77 1.11 7.96
N VAL A 24 -13.92 -0.15 8.39
CA VAL A 24 -13.58 -0.59 9.75
C VAL A 24 -12.06 -0.78 9.91
N ARG A 25 -11.36 -1.16 8.83
CA ARG A 25 -9.94 -1.52 8.87
C ARG A 25 -9.02 -0.40 8.38
N PHE A 26 -9.55 0.74 7.95
CA PHE A 26 -8.75 1.81 7.34
C PHE A 26 -7.59 2.26 8.23
N PRO A 27 -7.78 2.50 9.55
CA PRO A 27 -6.66 2.86 10.43
C PRO A 27 -5.53 1.82 10.44
N HIS A 28 -5.87 0.53 10.47
CA HIS A 28 -4.87 -0.55 10.41
C HIS A 28 -4.15 -0.61 9.05
N VAL A 29 -4.85 -0.29 7.96
CA VAL A 29 -4.23 -0.19 6.63
C VAL A 29 -3.24 0.97 6.61
N GLN A 30 -3.58 2.13 7.17
CA GLN A 30 -2.69 3.29 7.26
C GLN A 30 -1.43 2.95 8.06
N GLU A 31 -1.58 2.44 9.28
CA GLU A 31 -0.47 2.03 10.14
C GLU A 31 0.43 1.00 9.44
N TRP A 32 -0.17 0.03 8.75
CA TRP A 32 0.59 -1.00 8.03
C TRP A 32 1.35 -0.41 6.83
N MET A 33 0.75 0.49 6.06
CA MET A 33 1.45 1.13 4.93
C MET A 33 2.61 2.01 5.39
N GLU A 34 2.45 2.76 6.48
CA GLU A 34 3.53 3.57 7.07
C GLU A 34 4.71 2.70 7.51
N ALA A 35 4.43 1.53 8.10
CA ALA A 35 5.47 0.62 8.58
C ALA A 35 6.18 -0.18 7.47
N ASN A 36 5.48 -0.49 6.37
CA ASN A 36 5.97 -1.44 5.36
C ASN A 36 6.35 -0.83 4.02
N THR A 37 5.80 0.35 3.70
CA THR A 37 6.03 1.13 2.48
C THR A 37 6.04 0.25 1.21
N PRO A 38 4.94 -0.45 0.88
CA PRO A 38 4.86 -1.25 -0.34
C PRO A 38 4.86 -0.35 -1.58
N ASP A 39 5.39 -0.84 -2.71
CA ASP A 39 5.26 -0.16 -4.00
C ASP A 39 3.85 -0.36 -4.59
N ILE A 40 3.24 -1.51 -4.32
CA ILE A 40 1.87 -1.83 -4.75
C ILE A 40 1.13 -2.52 -3.60
N LEU A 41 -0.05 -2.00 -3.24
CA LEU A 41 -0.98 -2.64 -2.33
C LEU A 41 -2.31 -2.91 -3.05
N ALA A 42 -2.69 -4.17 -3.19
CA ALA A 42 -4.00 -4.58 -3.70
C ALA A 42 -4.95 -4.92 -2.55
N LEU A 43 -6.13 -4.30 -2.50
CA LEU A 43 -7.14 -4.54 -1.47
C LEU A 43 -8.34 -5.32 -2.02
N GLN A 44 -8.85 -6.29 -1.25
CA GLN A 44 -10.05 -7.07 -1.56
C GLN A 44 -11.10 -6.95 -0.46
N GLU A 45 -12.36 -7.24 -0.81
CA GLU A 45 -13.51 -7.10 0.10
C GLU A 45 -13.58 -5.73 0.79
N ILE A 46 -13.35 -4.66 0.04
CA ILE A 46 -13.46 -3.27 0.54
C ILE A 46 -14.87 -3.03 1.13
N LYS A 47 -15.91 -3.65 0.57
CA LYS A 47 -17.32 -3.58 1.03
C LYS A 47 -17.81 -2.13 1.20
N GLN A 48 -17.49 -1.29 0.22
CA GLN A 48 -17.93 0.09 0.13
C GLN A 48 -18.33 0.40 -1.32
N ILE A 49 -19.20 1.40 -1.49
CA ILE A 49 -19.45 2.02 -2.80
C ILE A 49 -18.30 2.95 -3.17
N ASN A 50 -18.19 3.31 -4.45
CA ASN A 50 -17.09 4.10 -4.98
C ASN A 50 -16.96 5.46 -4.29
N GLU A 51 -18.08 6.10 -3.96
CA GLU A 51 -18.13 7.43 -3.34
C GLU A 51 -17.64 7.41 -1.89
N ALA A 52 -17.68 6.24 -1.24
CA ALA A 52 -17.21 6.06 0.14
C ALA A 52 -15.75 5.60 0.22
N PHE A 53 -15.10 5.34 -0.92
CA PHE A 53 -13.70 4.96 -0.95
C PHE A 53 -12.81 6.17 -0.58
N PRO A 54 -11.90 6.04 0.40
CA PRO A 54 -11.12 7.16 0.93
C PRO A 54 -9.92 7.52 0.03
N ALA A 55 -10.17 7.85 -1.24
CA ALA A 55 -9.13 8.13 -2.22
C ALA A 55 -8.18 9.26 -1.78
N SER A 56 -8.73 10.34 -1.22
CA SER A 56 -7.94 11.48 -0.72
C SER A 56 -7.01 11.09 0.42
N GLU A 57 -7.41 10.14 1.27
CA GLU A 57 -6.57 9.67 2.38
C GLU A 57 -5.46 8.76 1.89
N PHE A 58 -5.72 7.88 0.92
CA PHE A 58 -4.66 7.11 0.27
C PHE A 58 -3.65 8.02 -0.44
N GLN A 59 -4.10 9.06 -1.11
CA GLN A 59 -3.21 10.01 -1.80
C GLN A 59 -2.30 10.80 -0.84
N LYS A 60 -2.71 10.98 0.42
CA LYS A 60 -1.86 11.61 1.45
C LYS A 60 -0.75 10.68 1.96
N LEU A 61 -0.93 9.37 1.83
CA LEU A 61 0.02 8.36 2.32
C LEU A 61 1.14 8.08 1.32
N GLY A 62 0.97 8.45 0.05
CA GLY A 62 1.96 8.30 -1.02
C GLY A 62 1.34 8.36 -2.40
#